data_AF-A0A7X8DPC0-F1
#
_entry.id   AF-A0A7X8DPC0-F1
#
_cell.length_a   1.000
_cell.length_b   1.000
_cell.length_c   1.000
_cell.angle_alpha   90.00
_cell.angle_beta   90.00
_cell.angle_gamma   90.00
#
_symmetry.space_group_name_H-M   'P 1'
#
loop_
_entity.id
_entity.type
_entity.pdbx_description
1 polymer ?
#
loop_
_entity_poly.entity_id
_entity_poly.type
_entity_poly.pdbx_seq_one_letter_code
_entity_poly.pdbx_strand_id
1 'polypeptide(L)'
;MRKILTFFVLFFVANSLFAQNTWDGTTITPVTHSKNIYTITNGAELAWIAQQCNNGSLDFKVSTVSIAEDIDLGNHEWTPIGTEEFPFLGNCQGNDKVISNLRITGTNDNVGLFGFMQSYNTRTTLRVSNVLLENVNIKGGKHVGGLIGYAEHCAFDSCYVLTGTVEGSEAVGGFVGRTLYTACSDCFSNVKVTATTNYGGGFVGVNDTSDGMKLIVTYCFAKGSVSGPGTNGGFVGLNNSKVKSAYTVTNPISGATFGGFCGENTKLGKFENCYFCTSFNSSIQGIGDNKGTVDVDLDMLGSTNVQMMQDGFVGTGSGNGLNGSDYGKIHWSPDLKTPQTPANERHPIPLWYYILK
;
A
#
# COMPACT_ATOMS: atom_id res chain seq x y z
N MET A 1 -67.80 5.23 6.84
CA MET A 1 -66.57 4.42 6.94
C MET A 1 -65.87 4.44 5.59
N ARG A 2 -64.60 4.89 5.63
CA ARG A 2 -63.47 4.88 4.68
C ARG A 2 -63.69 4.58 3.17
N LYS A 3 -63.18 5.54 2.39
CA LYS A 3 -62.94 5.57 0.94
C LYS A 3 -62.06 4.39 0.49
N ILE A 4 -62.44 3.77 -0.63
CA ILE A 4 -61.67 2.76 -1.35
C ILE A 4 -61.37 3.29 -2.76
N LEU A 5 -60.13 3.06 -3.20
CA LEU A 5 -59.59 3.11 -4.57
C LEU A 5 -59.48 4.48 -5.28
N THR A 6 -58.35 5.14 -5.06
CA THR A 6 -57.60 5.76 -6.16
C THR A 6 -56.14 5.82 -5.73
N PHE A 7 -55.28 4.95 -6.26
CA PHE A 7 -53.82 5.10 -6.41
C PHE A 7 -53.25 3.78 -6.97
N PHE A 8 -53.50 3.56 -8.26
CA PHE A 8 -52.70 2.63 -9.08
C PHE A 8 -52.17 3.49 -10.21
N VAL A 9 -50.89 3.87 -10.11
CA VAL A 9 -49.96 4.37 -11.13
C VAL A 9 -48.83 5.05 -10.35
N LEU A 10 -47.59 4.74 -10.70
CA LEU A 10 -46.30 5.17 -10.11
C LEU A 10 -45.79 4.38 -8.90
N PHE A 11 -45.43 3.11 -9.11
CA PHE A 11 -44.29 2.52 -8.41
C PHE A 11 -43.57 1.50 -9.31
N PHE A 12 -43.08 1.98 -10.46
CA PHE A 12 -42.18 1.24 -11.34
C PHE A 12 -41.19 2.20 -12.01
N VAL A 13 -40.58 3.09 -11.21
CA VAL A 13 -39.35 3.79 -11.59
C VAL A 13 -38.52 3.90 -10.31
N ALA A 14 -37.24 3.55 -10.41
CA ALA A 14 -36.21 3.51 -9.36
C ALA A 14 -35.90 2.14 -8.72
N ASN A 15 -35.67 1.13 -9.55
CA ASN A 15 -34.67 0.07 -9.24
C ASN A 15 -33.67 -0.02 -10.40
N SER A 16 -33.15 1.13 -10.84
CA SER A 16 -32.16 1.23 -11.91
C SER A 16 -31.17 2.36 -11.68
N LEU A 17 -30.66 2.51 -10.45
CA LEU A 17 -29.49 3.35 -10.20
C LEU A 17 -28.55 2.59 -9.25
N PHE A 18 -27.26 2.62 -9.57
CA PHE A 18 -26.15 1.87 -8.98
C PHE A 18 -25.97 0.43 -9.51
N ALA A 19 -26.02 0.27 -10.83
CA ALA A 19 -24.94 -0.53 -11.42
C ALA A 19 -23.69 0.35 -11.28
N GLN A 20 -22.87 0.07 -10.26
CA GLN A 20 -21.50 0.56 -10.23
C GLN A 20 -20.87 0.00 -11.50
N ASN A 21 -20.71 0.84 -12.53
CA ASN A 21 -20.32 0.37 -13.85
C ASN A 21 -18.86 -0.06 -13.78
N THR A 22 -18.66 -1.35 -13.52
CA THR A 22 -17.40 -2.06 -13.71
C THR A 22 -16.79 -1.64 -15.04
N TRP A 23 -15.52 -1.23 -15.01
CA TRP A 23 -14.79 -0.86 -16.21
C TRP A 23 -14.65 -2.06 -17.14
N ASP A 24 -14.80 -1.87 -18.45
CA ASP A 24 -14.78 -2.95 -19.45
C ASP A 24 -13.38 -3.30 -19.96
N GLY A 25 -12.35 -2.65 -19.43
CA GLY A 25 -10.96 -2.83 -19.86
C GLY A 25 -10.53 -2.02 -21.08
N THR A 26 -11.43 -1.25 -21.70
CA THR A 26 -11.16 -0.58 -22.99
C THR A 26 -11.68 0.85 -23.07
N THR A 27 -12.79 1.18 -22.40
CA THR A 27 -13.41 2.51 -22.46
C THR A 27 -12.54 3.53 -21.76
N ILE A 28 -12.29 4.66 -22.42
CA ILE A 28 -11.50 5.76 -21.90
C ILE A 28 -12.36 7.03 -21.96
N THR A 29 -12.54 7.71 -20.84
CA THR A 29 -13.41 8.90 -20.74
C THR A 29 -12.61 10.12 -20.32
N PRO A 30 -12.53 11.18 -21.15
CA PRO A 30 -11.79 12.39 -20.79
C PRO A 30 -12.29 13.07 -19.52
N VAL A 31 -11.34 13.54 -18.70
CA VAL A 31 -11.62 14.26 -17.45
C VAL A 31 -11.16 15.71 -17.56
N THR A 32 -12.06 16.65 -17.28
CA THR A 32 -11.69 18.05 -17.07
C THR A 32 -11.27 18.29 -15.64
N HIS A 33 -10.27 19.13 -15.40
CA HIS A 33 -9.86 19.51 -14.06
C HIS A 33 -10.46 20.86 -13.63
N SER A 34 -10.63 21.04 -12.33
CA SER A 34 -10.93 22.33 -11.70
C SER A 34 -9.88 22.63 -10.64
N LYS A 35 -9.23 23.80 -10.72
CA LYS A 35 -8.15 24.20 -9.80
C LYS A 35 -7.06 23.12 -9.64
N ASN A 36 -6.59 22.57 -10.76
CA ASN A 36 -5.61 21.47 -10.84
C ASN A 36 -6.06 20.12 -10.23
N ILE A 37 -7.35 19.93 -9.97
CA ILE A 37 -7.89 18.66 -9.45
C ILE A 37 -8.67 17.94 -10.56
N TYR A 38 -8.23 16.74 -10.91
CA TYR A 38 -8.95 15.79 -11.76
C TYR A 38 -9.81 14.91 -10.87
N THR A 39 -11.12 15.07 -10.94
CA THR A 39 -12.06 14.26 -10.13
C THR A 39 -12.43 13.01 -10.90
N ILE A 40 -12.20 11.84 -10.29
CA ILE A 40 -12.39 10.53 -10.92
C ILE A 40 -13.54 9.80 -10.24
N THR A 41 -14.54 9.40 -11.01
CA THR A 41 -15.77 8.76 -10.54
C THR A 41 -15.94 7.32 -11.04
N ASN A 42 -15.13 6.89 -12.00
CA ASN A 42 -15.20 5.55 -12.59
C ASN A 42 -13.86 5.11 -13.21
N GLY A 43 -13.78 3.83 -13.59
CA GLY A 43 -12.55 3.25 -14.14
C GLY A 43 -12.15 3.77 -15.53
N ALA A 44 -13.11 4.21 -16.37
CA ALA A 44 -12.80 4.77 -17.68
C ALA A 44 -12.13 6.15 -17.59
N GLU A 45 -12.51 6.96 -16.60
CA GLU A 45 -11.86 8.22 -16.26
C GLU A 45 -10.45 8.00 -15.70
N LEU A 46 -10.26 6.97 -14.85
CA LEU A 46 -8.94 6.61 -14.34
C LEU A 46 -8.03 6.10 -15.46
N ALA A 47 -8.57 5.29 -16.38
CA ALA A 47 -7.84 4.81 -17.57
C ALA A 47 -7.42 5.97 -18.49
N TRP A 48 -8.23 7.05 -18.57
CA TRP A 48 -7.83 8.27 -19.27
C TRP A 48 -6.63 8.95 -18.63
N ILE A 49 -6.57 9.05 -17.30
CA ILE A 49 -5.39 9.57 -16.59
C ILE A 49 -4.14 8.76 -16.95
N ALA A 50 -4.23 7.43 -16.95
CA ALA A 50 -3.14 6.55 -17.34
C ALA A 50 -2.66 6.84 -18.77
N GLN A 51 -3.60 6.92 -19.73
CA GLN A 51 -3.28 7.21 -21.13
C GLN A 51 -2.62 8.58 -21.31
N GLN A 52 -3.15 9.63 -20.67
CA GLN A 52 -2.60 10.98 -20.81
C GLN A 52 -1.19 11.09 -20.23
N CYS A 53 -0.93 10.41 -19.11
CA CYS A 53 0.39 10.34 -18.50
C CYS A 53 1.36 9.61 -19.43
N ASN A 54 0.99 8.39 -19.85
CA ASN A 54 1.89 7.48 -20.56
C ASN A 54 2.22 7.93 -21.99
N ASN A 55 1.39 8.77 -22.60
CA ASN A 55 1.64 9.38 -23.91
C ASN A 55 2.33 10.76 -23.80
N GLY A 56 2.70 11.21 -22.60
CA GLY A 56 3.28 12.54 -22.37
C GLY A 56 2.35 13.70 -22.75
N SER A 57 1.04 13.45 -22.86
CA SER A 57 0.05 14.44 -23.30
C SER A 57 -0.31 15.41 -22.17
N LEU A 58 -0.26 14.94 -20.92
CA LEU A 58 -0.36 15.76 -19.71
C LEU A 58 0.77 15.39 -18.75
N ASP A 59 1.41 16.39 -18.15
CA ASP A 59 2.54 16.18 -17.24
C ASP A 59 2.13 16.06 -15.77
N PHE A 60 0.86 16.33 -15.43
CA PHE A 60 0.28 16.31 -14.08
C PHE A 60 1.06 17.11 -13.01
N LYS A 61 2.00 17.99 -13.40
CA LYS A 61 2.74 18.80 -12.44
C LYS A 61 1.76 19.62 -11.63
N VAL A 62 1.98 19.68 -10.31
CA VAL A 62 1.13 20.37 -9.32
C VAL A 62 -0.36 19.97 -9.35
N SER A 63 -0.73 18.93 -10.10
CA SER A 63 -2.09 18.44 -10.23
C SER A 63 -2.37 17.34 -9.21
N THR A 64 -3.64 17.17 -8.87
CA THR A 64 -4.11 16.10 -7.98
C THR A 64 -5.16 15.28 -8.69
N VAL A 65 -4.96 13.97 -8.74
CA VAL A 65 -5.98 13.00 -9.12
C VAL A 65 -6.77 12.65 -7.86
N SER A 66 -8.05 12.98 -7.83
CA SER A 66 -8.93 12.78 -6.66
C SER A 66 -9.97 11.73 -6.98
N ILE A 67 -9.92 10.59 -6.31
CA ILE A 67 -10.91 9.52 -6.43
C ILE A 67 -12.15 9.93 -5.62
N ALA A 68 -13.29 10.09 -6.30
CA ALA A 68 -14.53 10.58 -5.68
C ALA A 68 -15.53 9.47 -5.40
N GLU A 69 -15.44 8.35 -6.12
CA GLU A 69 -16.31 7.19 -5.96
C GLU A 69 -15.49 5.90 -5.95
N ASP A 70 -16.09 4.82 -5.45
CA ASP A 70 -15.48 3.49 -5.52
C ASP A 70 -15.39 3.04 -6.99
N ILE A 71 -14.22 2.55 -7.39
CA ILE A 71 -13.88 2.18 -8.77
C ILE A 71 -13.68 0.67 -8.87
N ASP A 72 -14.46 0.01 -9.72
CA ASP A 72 -14.23 -1.37 -10.08
C ASP A 72 -13.54 -1.46 -11.46
N LEU A 73 -12.28 -1.94 -11.48
CA LEU A 73 -11.49 -2.14 -12.71
C LEU A 73 -11.81 -3.45 -13.44
N GLY A 74 -12.76 -4.24 -12.93
CA GLY A 74 -13.35 -5.39 -13.62
C GLY A 74 -12.41 -6.57 -13.85
N ASN A 75 -11.23 -6.59 -13.22
CA ASN A 75 -10.20 -7.60 -13.46
C ASN A 75 -9.79 -7.68 -14.94
N HIS A 76 -9.86 -6.54 -15.63
CA HIS A 76 -9.34 -6.35 -16.97
C HIS A 76 -7.87 -5.90 -16.94
N GLU A 77 -7.16 -6.10 -18.05
CA GLU A 77 -5.75 -5.71 -18.15
C GLU A 77 -5.59 -4.19 -17.94
N TRP A 78 -4.89 -3.83 -16.88
CA TRP A 78 -4.63 -2.46 -16.48
C TRP A 78 -3.34 -1.95 -17.09
N THR A 79 -3.37 -0.72 -17.59
CA THR A 79 -2.15 0.01 -17.97
C THR A 79 -1.72 0.87 -16.79
N PRO A 80 -0.55 0.61 -16.16
CA PRO A 80 -0.07 1.40 -15.02
C PRO A 80 0.02 2.89 -15.34
N ILE A 81 -0.30 3.74 -14.36
CA ILE A 81 -0.17 5.20 -14.51
C ILE A 81 1.31 5.58 -14.33
N GLY A 82 1.90 6.19 -15.36
CA GLY A 82 3.29 6.63 -15.37
C GLY A 82 4.26 5.56 -15.86
N THR A 83 5.19 5.97 -16.72
CA THR A 83 6.30 5.15 -17.24
C THR A 83 7.64 5.79 -16.90
N GLU A 84 8.76 5.12 -17.17
CA GLU A 84 10.08 5.71 -16.98
C GLU A 84 10.31 6.92 -17.92
N GLU A 85 9.77 6.87 -19.15
CA GLU A 85 9.83 7.98 -20.10
C GLU A 85 8.89 9.13 -19.72
N PHE A 86 7.69 8.81 -19.20
CA PHE A 86 6.69 9.76 -18.75
C PHE A 86 6.21 9.44 -17.33
N PRO A 87 7.02 9.78 -16.30
CA PRO A 87 6.64 9.54 -14.90
C PRO A 87 5.36 10.28 -14.54
N PHE A 88 4.57 9.71 -13.63
CA PHE A 88 3.47 10.45 -13.04
C PHE A 88 4.01 11.48 -12.03
N LEU A 89 3.87 12.78 -12.35
CA LEU A 89 4.40 13.90 -11.57
C LEU A 89 3.33 14.57 -10.66
N GLY A 90 2.17 13.93 -10.53
CA GLY A 90 1.02 14.46 -9.79
C GLY A 90 0.88 13.88 -8.39
N ASN A 91 -0.05 14.46 -7.63
CA ASN A 91 -0.54 13.89 -6.37
C ASN A 91 -1.74 12.97 -6.63
N CYS A 92 -2.03 12.07 -5.70
CA CYS A 92 -3.22 11.23 -5.71
C CYS A 92 -3.92 11.28 -4.33
N GLN A 93 -5.22 11.50 -4.32
CA GLN A 93 -6.04 11.49 -3.12
C GLN A 93 -7.19 10.52 -3.32
N GLY A 94 -7.21 9.42 -2.55
CA GLY A 94 -8.21 8.37 -2.69
C GLY A 94 -9.54 8.64 -1.98
N ASN A 95 -9.59 9.62 -1.07
CA ASN A 95 -10.80 9.99 -0.29
C ASN A 95 -11.53 8.79 0.35
N ASP A 96 -10.77 7.81 0.84
CA ASP A 96 -11.25 6.58 1.46
C ASP A 96 -12.15 5.73 0.55
N LYS A 97 -12.04 5.94 -0.77
CA LYS A 97 -12.69 5.14 -1.81
C LYS A 97 -11.84 3.93 -2.16
N VAL A 98 -12.53 2.85 -2.51
CA VAL A 98 -11.90 1.58 -2.89
C VAL A 98 -11.72 1.53 -4.41
N ILE A 99 -10.52 1.15 -4.85
CA ILE A 99 -10.25 0.72 -6.22
C ILE A 99 -10.09 -0.80 -6.19
N SER A 100 -11.01 -1.52 -6.80
CA SER A 100 -11.06 -2.99 -6.76
C SER A 100 -10.68 -3.64 -8.09
N ASN A 101 -10.29 -4.91 -8.02
CA ASN A 101 -10.14 -5.80 -9.17
C ASN A 101 -9.08 -5.32 -10.18
N LEU A 102 -7.98 -4.76 -9.68
CA LEU A 102 -6.81 -4.37 -10.48
C LEU A 102 -6.10 -5.62 -11.01
N ARG A 103 -5.96 -5.75 -12.34
CA ARG A 103 -5.23 -6.86 -12.97
C ARG A 103 -4.12 -6.37 -13.89
N ILE A 104 -2.91 -6.90 -13.71
CA ILE A 104 -1.78 -6.70 -14.62
C ILE A 104 -1.15 -8.06 -14.89
N THR A 105 -0.84 -8.34 -16.16
CA THR A 105 -0.18 -9.58 -16.56
C THR A 105 1.06 -9.32 -17.40
N GLY A 106 1.93 -10.33 -17.47
CA GLY A 106 3.11 -10.30 -18.33
C GLY A 106 4.40 -10.09 -17.53
N THR A 107 5.37 -9.43 -18.16
CA THR A 107 6.74 -9.29 -17.66
C THR A 107 7.25 -7.85 -17.77
N ASN A 108 6.35 -6.89 -17.90
CA ASN A 108 6.72 -5.47 -17.97
C ASN A 108 7.29 -5.01 -16.63
N ASP A 109 8.29 -4.15 -16.70
CA ASP A 109 8.89 -3.54 -15.53
C ASP A 109 8.05 -2.35 -15.04
N ASN A 110 8.23 -1.97 -13.77
CA ASN A 110 7.58 -0.82 -13.14
C ASN A 110 6.06 -0.92 -13.21
N VAL A 111 5.48 -1.88 -12.49
CA VAL A 111 4.03 -2.13 -12.52
C VAL A 111 3.38 -2.08 -11.14
N GLY A 112 2.15 -1.59 -11.13
CA GLY A 112 1.28 -1.32 -9.98
C GLY A 112 0.03 -0.59 -10.48
N LEU A 113 -0.82 -0.06 -9.59
CA LEU A 113 -1.82 0.94 -10.01
C LEU A 113 -1.11 2.08 -10.75
N PHE A 114 0.00 2.55 -10.16
CA PHE A 114 0.99 3.40 -10.80
C PHE A 114 2.22 2.59 -11.17
N GLY A 115 2.77 2.84 -12.36
CA GLY A 115 3.99 2.17 -12.80
C GLY A 115 5.22 2.87 -12.25
N PHE A 116 5.36 4.15 -12.59
CA PHE A 116 6.51 4.97 -12.23
C PHE A 116 6.06 6.35 -11.73
N MET A 117 6.33 6.66 -10.47
CA MET A 117 6.10 7.97 -9.86
C MET A 117 7.43 8.62 -9.50
N GLN A 118 7.66 9.85 -9.97
CA GLN A 118 8.87 10.59 -9.67
C GLN A 118 8.57 12.07 -9.55
N SER A 119 9.11 12.73 -8.52
CA SER A 119 8.99 14.18 -8.45
C SER A 119 9.82 14.88 -9.52
N TYR A 120 9.30 15.96 -10.10
CA TYR A 120 9.96 16.70 -11.18
C TYR A 120 11.22 17.48 -10.74
N ASN A 121 11.52 17.52 -9.44
CA ASN A 121 12.80 17.96 -8.90
C ASN A 121 13.02 17.37 -7.49
N THR A 122 14.25 17.46 -6.99
CA THR A 122 14.66 16.88 -5.70
C THR A 122 14.14 17.61 -4.45
N ARG A 123 13.46 18.76 -4.62
CA ARG A 123 12.90 19.59 -3.54
C ARG A 123 11.39 19.46 -3.41
N THR A 124 10.76 18.70 -4.31
CA THR A 124 9.33 18.46 -4.28
C THR A 124 9.05 17.02 -3.91
N THR A 125 7.90 16.79 -3.29
CA THR A 125 7.46 15.45 -2.88
C THR A 125 6.05 15.25 -3.38
N LEU A 126 5.83 14.18 -4.15
CA LEU A 126 4.49 13.80 -4.59
C LEU A 126 3.74 13.15 -3.42
N ARG A 127 2.49 13.55 -3.20
CA ARG A 127 1.66 13.00 -2.13
C ARG A 127 0.65 12.03 -2.68
N VAL A 128 0.57 10.85 -2.06
CA VAL A 128 -0.45 9.84 -2.33
C VAL A 128 -1.10 9.49 -0.99
N SER A 129 -2.39 9.79 -0.83
CA SER A 129 -3.08 9.55 0.43
C SER A 129 -4.45 8.90 0.26
N ASN A 130 -4.88 8.14 1.27
CA ASN A 130 -6.22 7.55 1.37
C ASN A 130 -6.61 6.64 0.17
N VAL A 131 -5.62 6.00 -0.47
CA VAL A 131 -5.86 5.05 -1.57
C VAL A 131 -6.04 3.65 -0.99
N LEU A 132 -7.19 3.03 -1.26
CA LEU A 132 -7.51 1.67 -0.83
C LEU A 132 -7.62 0.78 -2.06
N LEU A 133 -6.78 -0.25 -2.14
CA LEU A 133 -6.82 -1.27 -3.20
C LEU A 133 -7.36 -2.58 -2.64
N GLU A 134 -8.32 -3.17 -3.34
CA GLU A 134 -8.87 -4.50 -3.02
C GLU A 134 -8.76 -5.44 -4.23
N ASN A 135 -8.47 -6.72 -3.97
CA ASN A 135 -8.39 -7.77 -4.97
C ASN A 135 -7.41 -7.43 -6.12
N VAL A 136 -6.16 -7.13 -5.77
CA VAL A 136 -5.12 -6.89 -6.78
C VAL A 136 -4.57 -8.22 -7.33
N ASN A 137 -4.33 -8.31 -8.63
CA ASN A 137 -3.73 -9.47 -9.28
C ASN A 137 -2.67 -9.01 -10.28
N ILE A 138 -1.46 -8.85 -9.80
CA ILE A 138 -0.36 -8.21 -10.53
C ILE A 138 0.74 -9.22 -10.78
N LYS A 139 1.12 -9.37 -12.05
CA LYS A 139 2.30 -10.09 -12.49
C LYS A 139 3.12 -9.21 -13.42
N GLY A 140 4.39 -8.97 -13.07
CA GLY A 140 5.30 -8.11 -13.84
C GLY A 140 6.72 -8.67 -13.92
N GLY A 141 7.62 -7.86 -14.47
CA GLY A 141 9.06 -8.08 -14.52
C GLY A 141 9.73 -7.53 -13.27
N LYS A 142 10.47 -6.43 -13.43
CA LYS A 142 11.19 -5.73 -12.36
C LYS A 142 10.31 -4.64 -11.73
N HIS A 143 10.58 -4.30 -10.47
CA HIS A 143 9.88 -3.25 -9.73
C HIS A 143 8.35 -3.40 -9.79
N VAL A 144 7.84 -4.38 -9.06
CA VAL A 144 6.43 -4.76 -9.03
C VAL A 144 5.86 -4.45 -7.65
N GLY A 145 4.85 -3.60 -7.59
CA GLY A 145 4.15 -3.24 -6.35
C GLY A 145 2.64 -3.35 -6.46
N GLY A 146 1.96 -3.57 -5.35
CA GLY A 146 0.50 -3.48 -5.29
C GLY A 146 -0.01 -2.10 -5.69
N LEU A 147 0.54 -1.07 -5.06
CA LEU A 147 0.20 0.33 -5.35
C LEU A 147 1.09 0.92 -6.44
N ILE A 148 2.42 0.82 -6.28
CA ILE A 148 3.39 1.45 -7.19
C ILE A 148 4.55 0.52 -7.53
N GLY A 149 4.93 0.45 -8.79
CA GLY A 149 6.14 -0.26 -9.23
C GLY A 149 7.42 0.40 -8.73
N TYR A 150 7.66 1.64 -9.15
CA TYR A 150 8.83 2.46 -8.77
C TYR A 150 8.38 3.83 -8.24
N ALA A 151 8.79 4.16 -7.00
CA ALA A 151 8.46 5.42 -6.34
C ALA A 151 9.73 6.21 -6.01
N GLU A 152 9.84 7.43 -6.52
CA GLU A 152 10.95 8.34 -6.26
C GLU A 152 10.43 9.71 -5.78
N HIS A 153 10.97 10.21 -4.66
CA HIS A 153 10.52 11.48 -4.06
C HIS A 153 9.00 11.52 -3.80
N CYS A 154 8.46 10.45 -3.22
CA CYS A 154 7.04 10.30 -2.89
C CYS A 154 6.79 10.28 -1.38
N ALA A 155 5.59 10.67 -0.94
CA ALA A 155 5.11 10.51 0.42
C ALA A 155 3.73 9.84 0.41
N PHE A 156 3.63 8.70 1.09
CA PHE A 156 2.43 7.90 1.25
C PHE A 156 1.83 8.10 2.64
N ASP A 157 0.52 8.32 2.71
CA ASP A 157 -0.20 8.52 3.97
C ASP A 157 -1.55 7.80 3.94
N SER A 158 -1.80 6.90 4.89
CA SER A 158 -3.07 6.17 4.99
C SER A 158 -3.45 5.45 3.68
N CYS A 159 -2.52 4.67 3.11
CA CYS A 159 -2.75 3.90 1.87
C CYS A 159 -2.72 2.39 2.16
N TYR A 160 -3.64 1.63 1.57
CA TYR A 160 -3.89 0.24 1.94
C TYR A 160 -4.01 -0.65 0.72
N VAL A 161 -3.24 -1.74 0.66
CA VAL A 161 -3.44 -2.83 -0.30
C VAL A 161 -3.98 -4.04 0.46
N LEU A 162 -5.29 -4.27 0.38
CA LEU A 162 -6.04 -5.07 1.33
C LEU A 162 -5.97 -6.57 1.06
N THR A 163 -6.03 -6.96 -0.20
CA THR A 163 -6.07 -8.36 -0.64
C THR A 163 -5.52 -8.51 -2.04
N GLY A 164 -4.99 -9.69 -2.37
CA GLY A 164 -4.54 -10.01 -3.71
C GLY A 164 -3.21 -10.73 -3.81
N THR A 165 -2.63 -10.73 -5.00
CA THR A 165 -1.36 -11.34 -5.34
C THR A 165 -0.47 -10.38 -6.14
N VAL A 166 0.82 -10.35 -5.82
CA VAL A 166 1.85 -9.57 -6.53
C VAL A 166 3.03 -10.49 -6.85
N GLU A 167 3.33 -10.67 -8.13
CA GLU A 167 4.40 -11.54 -8.63
C GLU A 167 5.36 -10.74 -9.54
N GLY A 168 6.66 -10.92 -9.34
CA GLY A 168 7.69 -10.29 -10.17
C GLY A 168 9.08 -10.91 -9.98
N SER A 169 10.10 -10.38 -10.65
CA SER A 169 11.43 -10.97 -10.70
C SER A 169 12.44 -10.32 -9.74
N GLU A 170 12.59 -9.00 -9.76
CA GLU A 170 13.75 -8.34 -9.12
C GLU A 170 13.43 -7.62 -7.80
N ALA A 171 12.41 -6.76 -7.79
CA ALA A 171 12.02 -5.99 -6.61
C ALA A 171 10.49 -6.06 -6.51
N VAL A 172 10.01 -6.96 -5.66
CA VAL A 172 8.59 -7.26 -5.54
C VAL A 172 8.12 -6.91 -4.15
N GLY A 173 7.23 -5.91 -4.04
CA GLY A 173 6.65 -5.48 -2.78
C GLY A 173 5.15 -5.62 -2.78
N GLY A 174 4.57 -5.98 -1.65
CA GLY A 174 3.10 -5.99 -1.53
C GLY A 174 2.48 -4.59 -1.66
N PHE A 175 3.24 -3.54 -1.34
CA PHE A 175 2.84 -2.14 -1.44
C PHE A 175 3.61 -1.43 -2.56
N VAL A 176 4.95 -1.39 -2.49
CA VAL A 176 5.82 -0.74 -3.49
C VAL A 176 6.93 -1.68 -3.93
N GLY A 177 7.19 -1.79 -5.24
CA GLY A 177 8.29 -2.59 -5.76
C GLY A 177 9.66 -2.06 -5.34
N ARG A 178 9.96 -0.80 -5.71
CA ARG A 178 11.18 -0.09 -5.32
C ARG A 178 10.90 1.34 -4.89
N THR A 179 11.56 1.76 -3.81
CA THR A 179 11.50 3.15 -3.32
C THR A 179 12.85 3.82 -3.37
N LEU A 180 12.86 5.10 -3.74
CA LEU A 180 13.99 6.02 -3.65
C LEU A 180 13.53 7.36 -3.05
N TYR A 181 14.19 7.85 -2.00
CA TYR A 181 13.83 9.13 -1.34
C TYR A 181 12.34 9.29 -0.99
N THR A 182 11.71 8.21 -0.57
CA THR A 182 10.26 8.16 -0.32
C THR A 182 9.97 8.32 1.19
N ALA A 183 8.70 8.43 1.59
CA ALA A 183 8.23 8.26 2.96
C ALA A 183 6.89 7.53 2.97
N CYS A 184 6.63 6.69 3.98
CA CYS A 184 5.35 6.02 4.18
C CYS A 184 4.89 6.21 5.63
N SER A 185 3.63 6.60 5.83
CA SER A 185 2.98 6.68 7.14
C SER A 185 1.63 5.98 7.09
N ASP A 186 1.31 5.20 8.13
CA ASP A 186 0.00 4.55 8.30
C ASP A 186 -0.46 3.72 7.08
N CYS A 187 0.49 3.04 6.43
CA CYS A 187 0.21 2.25 5.23
C CYS A 187 0.22 0.74 5.51
N PHE A 188 -0.56 -0.02 4.73
CA PHE A 188 -0.77 -1.44 4.96
C PHE A 188 -0.67 -2.27 3.69
N SER A 189 -0.14 -3.49 3.80
CA SER A 189 -0.23 -4.50 2.75
C SER A 189 -0.61 -5.89 3.29
N ASN A 190 -1.61 -6.52 2.67
CA ASN A 190 -2.03 -7.89 2.94
C ASN A 190 -2.23 -8.67 1.63
N VAL A 191 -1.16 -8.77 0.87
CA VAL A 191 -1.14 -9.50 -0.41
C VAL A 191 -0.12 -10.62 -0.37
N LYS A 192 -0.37 -11.69 -1.12
CA LYS A 192 0.64 -12.72 -1.36
C LYS A 192 1.67 -12.16 -2.33
N VAL A 193 2.94 -12.15 -1.92
CA VAL A 193 4.08 -11.72 -2.73
C VAL A 193 4.87 -12.93 -3.22
N THR A 194 5.21 -12.95 -4.50
CA THR A 194 6.07 -13.96 -5.12
C THR A 194 7.23 -13.28 -5.86
N ALA A 195 8.45 -13.39 -5.34
CA ALA A 195 9.66 -12.89 -5.99
C ALA A 195 10.41 -14.04 -6.66
N THR A 196 10.44 -14.07 -7.99
CA THR A 196 10.96 -15.20 -8.76
C THR A 196 12.48 -15.21 -8.91
N THR A 197 13.17 -14.11 -8.57
CA THR A 197 14.62 -14.00 -8.75
C THR A 197 15.34 -13.37 -7.55
N ASN A 198 15.15 -12.07 -7.28
CA ASN A 198 16.00 -11.33 -6.34
C ASN A 198 15.32 -11.03 -5.00
N TYR A 199 14.50 -9.97 -4.90
CA TYR A 199 14.01 -9.48 -3.60
C TYR A 199 12.49 -9.44 -3.53
N GLY A 200 11.94 -10.09 -2.50
CA GLY A 200 10.52 -10.05 -2.15
C GLY A 200 10.31 -9.47 -0.75
N GLY A 201 9.45 -8.46 -0.63
CA GLY A 201 9.06 -7.89 0.65
C GLY A 201 7.54 -7.84 0.80
N GLY A 202 7.03 -8.19 1.98
CA GLY A 202 5.59 -8.10 2.25
C GLY A 202 5.03 -6.69 2.08
N PHE A 203 5.86 -5.65 2.31
CA PHE A 203 5.53 -4.24 2.08
C PHE A 203 6.34 -3.65 0.92
N VAL A 204 7.67 -3.64 1.03
CA VAL A 204 8.57 -3.03 0.02
C VAL A 204 9.55 -4.08 -0.52
N GLY A 205 9.67 -4.19 -1.84
CA GLY A 205 10.66 -5.09 -2.45
C GLY A 205 12.09 -4.62 -2.17
N VAL A 206 12.43 -3.42 -2.66
CA VAL A 206 13.73 -2.79 -2.45
C VAL A 206 13.56 -1.37 -1.90
N ASN A 207 14.15 -1.14 -0.74
CA ASN A 207 14.27 0.18 -0.15
C ASN A 207 15.68 0.74 -0.39
N ASP A 208 15.79 1.76 -1.24
CA ASP A 208 17.08 2.32 -1.67
C ASP A 208 17.23 3.81 -1.37
N THR A 209 18.46 4.24 -1.05
CA THR A 209 18.87 5.64 -0.99
C THR A 209 20.38 5.77 -1.20
N SER A 210 20.83 6.82 -1.88
CA SER A 210 22.26 7.02 -2.16
C SER A 210 22.95 8.11 -1.32
N ASP A 211 22.29 8.76 -0.35
CA ASP A 211 22.92 9.89 0.36
C ASP A 211 22.36 10.23 1.76
N GLY A 212 22.21 9.24 2.65
CA GLY A 212 21.84 9.51 4.06
C GLY A 212 20.46 10.15 4.28
N MET A 213 19.69 10.35 3.21
CA MET A 213 18.33 10.84 3.22
C MET A 213 17.41 9.75 3.74
N LYS A 214 16.56 10.16 4.70
CA LYS A 214 15.75 9.24 5.49
C LYS A 214 14.52 8.84 4.67
N LEU A 215 14.48 7.61 4.15
CA LEU A 215 13.18 6.95 4.02
C LEU A 215 12.66 6.79 5.45
N ILE A 216 11.42 7.20 5.66
CA ILE A 216 10.74 7.05 6.94
C ILE A 216 9.50 6.22 6.63
N VAL A 217 9.55 4.94 7.00
CA VAL A 217 8.38 4.05 6.95
C VAL A 217 7.89 3.91 8.38
N THR A 218 6.95 4.75 8.80
CA THR A 218 6.43 4.79 10.18
C THR A 218 5.01 4.23 10.21
N TYR A 219 4.70 3.43 11.22
CA TYR A 219 3.38 2.84 11.44
C TYR A 219 2.84 2.03 10.25
N CYS A 220 3.75 1.46 9.47
CA CYS A 220 3.38 0.64 8.32
C CYS A 220 3.39 -0.85 8.67
N PHE A 221 2.54 -1.62 8.00
CA PHE A 221 2.27 -3.01 8.35
C PHE A 221 2.18 -3.95 7.14
N ALA A 222 2.73 -5.15 7.28
CA ALA A 222 2.59 -6.24 6.30
C ALA A 222 2.02 -7.52 6.93
N LYS A 223 1.17 -8.24 6.17
CA LYS A 223 0.51 -9.49 6.61
C LYS A 223 0.57 -10.65 5.63
N GLY A 224 0.47 -10.38 4.33
CA GLY A 224 0.35 -11.45 3.34
C GLY A 224 1.64 -12.25 3.21
N SER A 225 1.57 -13.48 2.69
CA SER A 225 2.73 -14.37 2.60
C SER A 225 3.77 -13.90 1.58
N VAL A 226 5.06 -14.20 1.79
CA VAL A 226 6.15 -13.91 0.83
C VAL A 226 6.86 -15.21 0.44
N SER A 227 7.04 -15.44 -0.87
CA SER A 227 7.63 -16.68 -1.38
C SER A 227 8.44 -16.48 -2.66
N GLY A 228 9.12 -17.55 -3.11
CA GLY A 228 9.96 -17.58 -4.30
C GLY A 228 11.44 -17.80 -3.96
N PRO A 229 12.33 -18.05 -4.93
CA PRO A 229 13.72 -18.43 -4.68
C PRO A 229 14.62 -17.27 -4.21
N GLY A 230 14.14 -16.03 -4.24
CA GLY A 230 14.92 -14.85 -3.88
C GLY A 230 15.25 -14.69 -2.39
N THR A 231 15.87 -13.55 -2.07
CA THR A 231 16.10 -13.06 -0.72
C THR A 231 14.87 -12.28 -0.23
N ASN A 232 14.16 -12.86 0.73
CA ASN A 232 12.80 -12.43 1.06
C ASN A 232 12.68 -11.92 2.51
N GLY A 233 11.98 -10.81 2.71
CA GLY A 233 11.69 -10.27 4.04
C GLY A 233 10.20 -10.16 4.30
N GLY A 234 9.78 -10.39 5.55
CA GLY A 234 8.37 -10.24 5.91
C GLY A 234 7.83 -8.82 5.72
N PHE A 235 8.68 -7.81 5.80
CA PHE A 235 8.35 -6.41 5.54
C PHE A 235 9.11 -5.88 4.32
N VAL A 236 10.44 -5.99 4.31
CA VAL A 236 11.31 -5.43 3.26
C VAL A 236 12.24 -6.50 2.68
N GLY A 237 12.32 -6.62 1.35
CA GLY A 237 13.24 -7.55 0.69
C GLY A 237 14.69 -7.13 0.89
N LEU A 238 15.12 -6.04 0.25
CA LEU A 238 16.42 -5.41 0.45
C LEU A 238 16.27 -4.05 1.15
N ASN A 239 16.99 -3.85 2.25
CA ASN A 239 17.06 -2.58 2.95
C ASN A 239 18.44 -1.91 2.80
N ASN A 240 18.48 -0.79 2.09
CA ASN A 240 19.65 0.08 1.95
C ASN A 240 19.41 1.49 2.54
N SER A 241 18.38 1.66 3.38
CA SER A 241 18.03 2.94 4.01
C SER A 241 17.53 2.74 5.45
N LYS A 242 16.94 3.78 6.05
CA LYS A 242 16.33 3.72 7.37
C LYS A 242 14.89 3.20 7.28
N VAL A 243 14.52 2.32 8.22
CA VAL A 243 13.14 1.91 8.49
C VAL A 243 12.89 2.14 9.98
N LYS A 244 11.73 2.69 10.35
CA LYS A 244 11.46 3.09 11.74
C LYS A 244 10.01 2.83 12.14
N SER A 245 9.75 2.15 13.24
CA SER A 245 8.38 1.92 13.73
C SER A 245 7.50 1.20 12.71
N ALA A 246 8.03 0.12 12.12
CA ALA A 246 7.35 -0.70 11.13
C ALA A 246 7.15 -2.12 11.65
N TYR A 247 6.11 -2.80 11.17
CA TYR A 247 5.61 -4.02 11.77
C TYR A 247 5.27 -5.05 10.70
N THR A 248 5.47 -6.33 10.99
CA THR A 248 5.02 -7.39 10.10
C THR A 248 4.56 -8.65 10.83
N VAL A 249 3.44 -9.19 10.37
CA VAL A 249 2.95 -10.53 10.72
C VAL A 249 2.92 -11.47 9.51
N THR A 250 3.65 -11.09 8.46
CA THR A 250 3.76 -11.82 7.20
C THR A 250 4.08 -13.30 7.42
N ASN A 251 3.20 -14.15 6.90
CA ASN A 251 3.28 -15.58 7.08
C ASN A 251 2.56 -16.34 5.95
N PRO A 252 3.14 -17.41 5.38
CA PRO A 252 4.54 -17.85 5.50
C PRO A 252 5.53 -16.93 4.80
N ILE A 253 6.81 -17.08 5.16
CA ILE A 253 7.96 -16.49 4.48
C ILE A 253 8.89 -17.63 4.05
N SER A 254 9.32 -17.62 2.79
CA SER A 254 10.28 -18.58 2.25
C SER A 254 11.16 -17.93 1.20
N GLY A 255 12.40 -18.40 1.06
CA GLY A 255 13.38 -17.91 0.08
C GLY A 255 14.70 -18.67 0.18
N ALA A 256 15.66 -18.40 -0.72
CA ALA A 256 17.03 -18.88 -0.55
C ALA A 256 17.66 -18.30 0.73
N THR A 257 17.38 -17.02 0.96
CA THR A 257 17.65 -16.29 2.20
C THR A 257 16.37 -15.61 2.63
N PHE A 258 16.03 -15.63 3.92
CA PHE A 258 14.88 -14.86 4.39
C PHE A 258 14.99 -14.44 5.84
N GLY A 259 14.37 -13.31 6.16
CA GLY A 259 14.18 -12.83 7.54
C GLY A 259 12.72 -12.52 7.82
N GLY A 260 12.34 -12.63 9.09
CA GLY A 260 11.00 -12.32 9.58
C GLY A 260 10.58 -10.89 9.29
N PHE A 261 11.53 -9.96 9.23
CA PHE A 261 11.32 -8.57 8.84
C PHE A 261 12.01 -8.22 7.52
N CYS A 262 13.32 -8.46 7.42
CA CYS A 262 14.14 -8.03 6.30
C CYS A 262 14.85 -9.22 5.65
N GLY A 263 14.85 -9.28 4.32
CA GLY A 263 15.60 -10.31 3.59
C GLY A 263 17.10 -10.06 3.67
N GLU A 264 17.55 -8.94 3.10
CA GLU A 264 18.94 -8.47 3.15
C GLU A 264 19.02 -7.02 3.65
N ASN A 265 19.92 -6.77 4.59
CA ASN A 265 20.24 -5.43 5.07
C ASN A 265 21.67 -5.05 4.67
N THR A 266 21.85 -3.91 3.99
CA THR A 266 23.18 -3.44 3.60
C THR A 266 23.90 -2.70 4.74
N LYS A 267 25.13 -2.24 4.48
CA LYS A 267 25.89 -1.37 5.40
C LYS A 267 25.22 -0.02 5.70
N LEU A 268 24.37 0.47 4.79
CA LEU A 268 23.65 1.73 4.96
C LEU A 268 22.29 1.52 5.65
N GLY A 269 21.78 0.29 5.60
CA GLY A 269 20.48 -0.05 6.16
C GLY A 269 20.46 0.04 7.68
N LYS A 270 19.46 0.76 8.21
CA LYS A 270 19.23 0.98 9.64
C LYS A 270 17.80 0.66 10.00
N PHE A 271 17.59 0.12 11.19
CA PHE A 271 16.28 -0.10 11.77
C PHE A 271 16.15 0.72 13.06
N GLU A 272 14.92 0.99 13.49
CA GLU A 272 14.60 1.58 14.78
C GLU A 272 13.18 1.15 15.12
N ASN A 273 12.96 0.52 16.28
CA ASN A 273 11.62 0.08 16.70
C ASN A 273 10.86 -0.74 15.64
N CYS A 274 11.51 -1.69 14.96
CA CYS A 274 10.87 -2.55 13.98
C CYS A 274 10.50 -3.90 14.60
N TYR A 275 9.35 -4.46 14.23
CA TYR A 275 8.83 -5.67 14.87
C TYR A 275 8.39 -6.73 13.86
N PHE A 276 8.68 -8.01 14.15
CA PHE A 276 8.26 -9.14 13.31
C PHE A 276 7.66 -10.28 14.13
N CYS A 277 6.73 -11.00 13.49
CA CYS A 277 6.04 -12.12 14.11
C CYS A 277 6.92 -13.38 14.20
N THR A 278 7.01 -13.95 15.39
CA THR A 278 7.68 -15.23 15.67
C THR A 278 6.70 -16.40 15.92
N SER A 279 5.38 -16.17 15.85
CA SER A 279 4.38 -17.21 16.13
C SER A 279 4.40 -18.39 15.17
N PHE A 280 4.83 -18.18 13.91
CA PHE A 280 4.93 -19.26 12.93
C PHE A 280 6.25 -20.05 13.06
N ASN A 281 7.33 -19.36 13.39
CA ASN A 281 8.64 -19.95 13.59
C ASN A 281 9.34 -19.17 14.70
N SER A 282 9.41 -19.75 15.90
CA SER A 282 10.01 -19.12 17.07
C SER A 282 11.52 -18.89 16.94
N SER A 283 12.16 -19.51 15.94
CA SER A 283 13.59 -19.38 15.66
C SER A 283 13.90 -18.44 14.49
N ILE A 284 12.87 -17.84 13.86
CA ILE A 284 13.07 -16.93 12.73
C ILE A 284 13.89 -15.72 13.17
N GLN A 285 14.92 -15.40 12.40
CA GLN A 285 15.72 -14.20 12.60
C GLN A 285 15.01 -13.02 11.94
N GLY A 286 15.12 -11.82 12.52
CA GLY A 286 14.52 -10.62 11.93
C GLY A 286 15.11 -10.28 10.57
N ILE A 287 16.40 -10.54 10.36
CA ILE A 287 17.14 -10.27 9.13
C ILE A 287 17.73 -11.58 8.59
N GLY A 288 17.56 -11.86 7.30
CA GLY A 288 18.12 -13.05 6.65
C GLY A 288 19.63 -12.95 6.40
N ASP A 289 20.06 -11.91 5.68
CA ASP A 289 21.48 -11.57 5.46
C ASP A 289 21.74 -10.13 5.93
N ASN A 290 22.61 -9.96 6.92
CA ASN A 290 22.93 -8.65 7.48
C ASN A 290 24.38 -8.27 7.20
N LYS A 291 24.57 -7.30 6.30
CA LYS A 291 25.89 -6.73 5.95
C LYS A 291 26.19 -5.45 6.71
N GLY A 292 25.23 -4.93 7.48
CA GLY A 292 25.35 -3.70 8.27
C GLY A 292 25.53 -3.94 9.77
N THR A 293 25.62 -2.83 10.51
CA THR A 293 25.59 -2.85 11.98
C THR A 293 24.16 -2.59 12.42
N VAL A 294 23.45 -3.65 12.79
CA VAL A 294 22.10 -3.55 13.37
C VAL A 294 22.18 -4.05 14.80
N ASP A 295 21.71 -3.24 15.74
CA ASP A 295 21.46 -3.72 17.10
C ASP A 295 20.13 -4.47 17.09
N VAL A 296 20.18 -5.78 16.89
CA VAL A 296 18.99 -6.62 16.82
C VAL A 296 18.23 -6.67 18.15
N ASP A 297 18.86 -6.32 19.27
CA ASP A 297 18.24 -6.34 20.59
C ASP A 297 17.46 -5.05 20.91
N LEU A 298 17.62 -3.98 20.09
CA LEU A 298 16.91 -2.71 20.25
C LEU A 298 16.08 -2.30 19.03
N ASP A 299 16.59 -2.57 17.83
CA ASP A 299 16.05 -1.99 16.60
C ASP A 299 15.15 -2.96 15.81
N MET A 300 15.23 -4.27 16.07
CA MET A 300 14.55 -5.32 15.33
C MET A 300 14.02 -6.44 16.23
N LEU A 301 12.82 -6.25 16.78
CA LEU A 301 12.28 -7.05 17.87
C LEU A 301 11.32 -8.14 17.38
N GLY A 302 11.66 -9.40 17.64
CA GLY A 302 10.78 -10.54 17.40
C GLY A 302 9.75 -10.67 18.51
N SER A 303 8.47 -10.84 18.17
CA SER A 303 7.40 -11.03 19.15
C SER A 303 6.33 -11.97 18.62
N THR A 304 5.62 -12.67 19.50
CA THR A 304 4.46 -13.45 19.06
C THR A 304 3.38 -12.52 18.51
N ASN A 305 2.49 -13.03 17.66
CA ASN A 305 1.30 -12.29 17.22
C ASN A 305 0.58 -11.69 18.43
N VAL A 306 0.33 -12.50 19.47
CA VAL A 306 -0.36 -12.04 20.69
C VAL A 306 0.37 -10.90 21.39
N GLN A 307 1.70 -10.93 21.47
CA GLN A 307 2.49 -9.83 22.02
C GLN A 307 2.46 -8.60 21.11
N MET A 308 2.58 -8.76 19.79
CA MET A 308 2.41 -7.62 18.87
C MET A 308 0.98 -7.03 18.92
N MET A 309 -0.02 -7.85 19.32
CA MET A 309 -1.39 -7.42 19.61
C MET A 309 -1.54 -6.72 20.97
N GLN A 310 -0.78 -7.14 21.98
CA GLN A 310 -0.89 -6.70 23.39
C GLN A 310 0.07 -5.56 23.75
N ASP A 311 1.32 -5.62 23.29
CA ASP A 311 2.32 -4.54 23.32
C ASP A 311 2.02 -3.46 22.28
N GLY A 312 0.94 -3.65 21.51
CA GLY A 312 0.31 -2.62 20.71
C GLY A 312 0.08 -1.38 21.57
N PHE A 313 0.91 -0.36 21.31
CA PHE A 313 0.76 1.01 21.81
C PHE A 313 1.33 1.35 23.21
N VAL A 314 2.44 0.75 23.64
CA VAL A 314 3.34 1.41 24.60
C VAL A 314 4.78 1.19 24.16
N GLY A 315 5.38 2.21 23.53
CA GLY A 315 6.83 2.28 23.47
C GLY A 315 7.36 2.08 24.89
N THR A 316 8.15 1.04 25.11
CA THR A 316 8.79 0.82 26.40
C THR A 316 9.89 1.87 26.54
N GLY A 317 9.46 3.06 26.96
CA GLY A 317 10.33 4.18 27.21
C GLY A 317 11.36 3.81 28.27
N SER A 318 12.60 3.64 27.84
CA SER A 318 13.77 3.97 28.65
C SER A 318 14.64 5.05 28.00
N GLY A 319 14.23 5.62 26.87
CA GLY A 319 14.90 6.76 26.23
C GLY A 319 13.94 7.93 26.08
N ASN A 320 14.28 9.08 26.67
CA ASN A 320 13.52 10.33 26.63
C ASN A 320 13.01 10.66 25.22
N GLY A 321 11.72 10.45 24.96
CA GLY A 321 11.08 10.77 23.68
C GLY A 321 9.60 10.41 23.62
N LEU A 322 8.75 11.35 24.03
CA LEU A 322 7.28 11.43 23.91
C LEU A 322 6.48 10.57 24.91
N ASN A 323 5.83 11.27 25.86
CA ASN A 323 5.05 10.69 26.95
C ASN A 323 3.72 10.08 26.45
N GLY A 324 3.37 8.92 27.01
CA GLY A 324 2.15 8.15 26.73
C GLY A 324 0.83 8.75 27.22
N SER A 325 0.66 10.07 27.14
CA SER A 325 -0.62 10.77 27.39
C SER A 325 -1.35 11.20 26.11
N ASP A 326 -0.70 11.13 24.94
CA ASP A 326 -1.20 11.75 23.71
C ASP A 326 -1.95 10.79 22.77
N TYR A 327 -2.16 9.52 23.15
CA TYR A 327 -2.85 8.56 22.28
C TYR A 327 -3.96 7.79 23.00
N GLY A 328 -5.14 7.87 22.39
CA GLY A 328 -6.29 7.04 22.73
C GLY A 328 -5.92 5.57 22.61
N LYS A 329 -6.23 4.83 23.66
CA LYS A 329 -6.17 3.36 23.67
C LYS A 329 -7.07 2.80 22.55
N ILE A 330 -6.75 1.58 22.09
CA ILE A 330 -7.55 0.59 21.32
C ILE A 330 -6.92 0.28 19.95
N HIS A 331 -6.37 -0.93 19.75
CA HIS A 331 -6.27 -1.53 18.40
C HIS A 331 -6.51 -3.05 18.34
N TRP A 332 -6.92 -3.73 19.43
CA TRP A 332 -7.19 -5.16 19.39
C TRP A 332 -8.39 -5.53 20.30
N SER A 333 -9.48 -6.07 19.74
CA SER A 333 -10.58 -6.69 20.50
C SER A 333 -11.18 -7.93 19.76
N PRO A 334 -11.63 -8.97 20.50
CA PRO A 334 -12.09 -10.25 19.96
C PRO A 334 -13.58 -10.38 19.57
N ASP A 335 -14.42 -9.33 19.69
CA ASP A 335 -15.88 -9.44 19.46
C ASP A 335 -16.40 -8.37 18.47
N LEU A 336 -16.98 -8.81 17.33
CA LEU A 336 -17.01 -8.07 16.04
C LEU A 336 -18.42 -7.83 15.47
N LYS A 337 -19.46 -7.62 16.30
CA LYS A 337 -20.86 -7.60 15.82
C LYS A 337 -21.59 -6.24 15.77
N THR A 338 -21.00 -5.12 16.16
CA THR A 338 -21.73 -3.83 16.16
C THR A 338 -20.86 -2.60 15.84
N PRO A 339 -21.27 -1.70 14.92
CA PRO A 339 -20.59 -0.42 14.68
C PRO A 339 -20.66 0.46 15.93
N GLN A 340 -19.60 1.20 16.25
CA GLN A 340 -19.62 2.25 17.27
C GLN A 340 -19.13 3.57 16.67
N THR A 341 -19.85 4.65 17.01
CA THR A 341 -19.64 6.02 16.55
C THR A 341 -18.26 6.59 16.91
N PRO A 342 -17.67 7.43 16.07
CA PRO A 342 -16.34 8.00 16.29
C PRO A 342 -16.34 8.98 17.47
N ALA A 343 -15.43 8.78 18.43
CA ALA A 343 -15.11 9.78 19.43
C ALA A 343 -13.91 10.59 18.94
N ASN A 344 -14.16 11.88 18.67
CA ASN A 344 -13.22 12.99 18.49
C ASN A 344 -12.83 13.33 17.04
N GLU A 345 -13.36 14.47 16.61
CA GLU A 345 -13.07 15.21 15.40
C GLU A 345 -11.58 15.64 15.36
N ARG A 346 -10.72 14.85 14.71
CA ARG A 346 -9.54 15.34 13.98
C ARG A 346 -8.81 14.31 13.10
N HIS A 347 -9.19 13.04 13.13
CA HIS A 347 -8.72 12.06 12.14
C HIS A 347 -9.86 11.09 11.81
N PRO A 348 -10.37 11.06 10.56
CA PRO A 348 -11.37 10.08 10.15
C PRO A 348 -10.65 8.75 9.93
N ILE A 349 -10.76 7.84 10.89
CA ILE A 349 -10.53 6.42 10.63
C ILE A 349 -11.90 5.74 10.77
N PRO A 350 -12.47 5.18 9.69
CA PRO A 350 -13.55 4.23 9.81
C PRO A 350 -13.06 3.03 10.63
N LEU A 351 -13.71 2.79 11.77
CA LEU A 351 -13.45 1.61 12.59
C LEU A 351 -13.84 0.33 11.81
N TRP A 352 -12.82 -0.35 11.25
CA TRP A 352 -12.64 -1.80 11.11
C TRP A 352 -13.29 -2.51 9.89
N TYR A 353 -12.60 -3.52 9.33
CA TYR A 353 -13.20 -4.81 8.91
C TYR A 353 -12.13 -5.91 8.67
N TYR A 354 -12.19 -7.00 9.44
CA TYR A 354 -11.37 -8.21 9.30
C TYR A 354 -12.27 -9.45 9.49
N ILE A 355 -12.19 -10.43 8.58
CA ILE A 355 -12.62 -11.81 8.81
C ILE A 355 -11.52 -12.74 8.28
N LEU A 356 -11.09 -13.70 9.09
CA LEU A 356 -10.54 -14.98 8.62
C LEU A 356 -11.31 -16.09 9.34
N LYS A 357 -11.94 -16.95 8.55
CA LYS A 357 -11.92 -18.38 8.85
C LYS A 357 -10.71 -18.98 8.16
#